data_AF-A0A1Z4NJF8-F1
#
_entry.id   AF-A0A1Z4NJF8-F1
#
_cell.length_a   1.000
_cell.length_b   1.000
_cell.length_c   1.000
_cell.angle_alpha   90.00
_cell.angle_beta   90.00
_cell.angle_gamma   90.00
#
_symmetry.space_group_name_H-M   'P 1'
#
loop_
_entity.id
_entity.type
_entity.pdbx_description
1 polymer ?
#
loop_
_entity_poly.entity_id
_entity_poly.type
_entity_poly.pdbx_seq_one_letter_code
_entity_poly.pdbx_strand_id
1 'polypeptide(L)'
;MEEYIPGHSFKQLLENSHRFPEAQVKKIAIETLNILIYLHELNPPILHRDIKPSNLIWGEDEHVYLVDFGAVQDKAAKEGVTFTVVGTYGYAPIEQFGGKAVPASDLYALGTTLIHLLTGISPADLPIRDMRIQFQDKVSISSNFEYWLAKMTEPSVEKRFKTARQALQSLQENRASRISGRVALPIYSRIIVQKTTDILAIKIPNPTSSGLGNIGSTVSFLILILCFFGLLLFLLFLSVFGFLIGTVLLVFAIMFGYTILLSYFGYQRIVLTAELFEIQLWLFKWCISRKQGENASIQDVFQSVIQTNAKTSFQVDNLEGREMVTIQTDTNRYSFGVGLSAMECLWVAQEIKDWVRSH
;
A
#
# COMPACT_ATOMS: atom_id res chain seq x y z
N MET A 1 -11.43 -23.71 -36.42
CA MET A 1 -12.75 -23.87 -35.78
C MET A 1 -12.53 -23.54 -34.33
N GLU A 2 -13.11 -22.45 -33.84
CA GLU A 2 -13.14 -22.17 -32.40
C GLU A 2 -14.16 -23.13 -31.78
N GLU A 3 -13.76 -23.81 -30.71
CA GLU A 3 -14.68 -24.62 -29.93
C GLU A 3 -15.72 -23.69 -29.29
N TYR A 4 -17.00 -23.95 -29.55
CA TYR A 4 -18.07 -23.15 -28.98
C TYR A 4 -18.13 -23.37 -27.47
N ILE A 5 -17.89 -22.31 -26.71
CA ILE A 5 -17.98 -22.34 -25.24
C ILE A 5 -19.38 -21.86 -24.86
N PRO A 6 -20.25 -22.72 -24.28
CA PRO A 6 -21.56 -22.30 -23.82
C PRO A 6 -21.42 -21.32 -22.65
N GLY A 7 -22.01 -20.13 -22.78
CA GLY A 7 -21.93 -19.07 -21.78
C GLY A 7 -22.13 -17.67 -22.37
N HIS A 8 -21.91 -16.67 -21.52
CA HIS A 8 -21.99 -15.25 -21.91
C HIS A 8 -20.65 -14.56 -21.67
N SER A 9 -20.25 -13.69 -22.61
CA SER A 9 -19.12 -12.79 -22.35
C SER A 9 -19.44 -11.87 -21.17
N PHE A 10 -18.45 -11.50 -20.37
CA PHE A 10 -18.66 -10.53 -19.31
C PHE A 10 -19.14 -9.18 -19.83
N LYS A 11 -18.79 -8.82 -21.08
CA LYS A 11 -19.33 -7.64 -21.75
C LYS A 11 -20.87 -7.71 -21.85
N GLN A 12 -21.43 -8.83 -22.31
CA GLN A 12 -22.88 -9.02 -22.39
C GLN A 12 -23.53 -8.95 -21.00
N LEU A 13 -22.88 -9.52 -19.98
CA LEU A 13 -23.37 -9.46 -18.61
C LEU A 13 -23.38 -8.01 -18.07
N LEU A 14 -22.33 -7.24 -18.35
CA LEU A 14 -22.24 -5.83 -17.97
C LEU A 14 -23.28 -4.95 -18.67
N GLU A 15 -23.54 -5.19 -19.97
CA GLU A 15 -24.58 -4.52 -20.76
C GLU A 15 -25.98 -4.77 -20.19
N ASN A 16 -26.21 -5.97 -19.64
CA ASN A 16 -27.43 -6.31 -18.88
C ASN A 16 -27.43 -5.75 -17.45
N SER A 17 -26.60 -4.75 -17.17
CA SER A 17 -26.43 -4.10 -15.84
C SER A 17 -26.06 -5.06 -14.71
N HIS A 18 -25.51 -6.23 -15.03
CA HIS A 18 -25.02 -7.15 -14.01
C HIS A 18 -23.75 -6.59 -13.36
N ARG A 19 -23.64 -6.77 -12.04
CA ARG A 19 -22.46 -6.39 -11.24
C ARG A 19 -22.06 -7.59 -10.41
N PHE A 20 -20.77 -7.82 -10.28
CA PHE A 20 -20.26 -9.00 -9.61
C PHE A 20 -19.84 -8.64 -8.17
N PRO A 21 -20.30 -9.38 -7.15
CA PRO A 21 -19.81 -9.20 -5.79
C PRO A 21 -18.34 -9.58 -5.68
N GLU A 22 -17.65 -9.07 -4.65
CA GLU A 22 -16.22 -9.33 -4.39
C GLU A 22 -15.85 -10.82 -4.53
N ALA A 23 -16.67 -11.72 -3.98
CA ALA A 23 -16.40 -13.16 -4.00
C ALA A 23 -16.34 -13.72 -5.43
N GLN A 24 -17.25 -13.30 -6.31
CA GLN A 24 -17.26 -13.73 -7.71
C GLN A 24 -16.10 -13.10 -8.47
N VAL A 25 -15.83 -11.81 -8.29
CA VAL A 25 -14.68 -11.15 -8.95
C VAL A 25 -13.35 -11.77 -8.52
N LYS A 26 -13.22 -12.22 -7.27
CA LYS A 26 -12.06 -13.00 -6.82
C LYS A 26 -11.96 -14.37 -7.48
N LYS A 27 -13.08 -15.09 -7.67
CA LYS A 27 -13.10 -16.36 -8.42
C LYS A 27 -12.61 -16.13 -9.85
N ILE A 28 -13.15 -15.10 -10.52
CA ILE A 28 -12.78 -14.70 -11.87
C ILE A 28 -11.28 -14.38 -11.94
N ALA A 29 -10.79 -13.55 -11.02
CA ALA A 29 -9.37 -13.20 -10.94
C ALA A 29 -8.48 -14.44 -10.81
N ILE A 30 -8.83 -15.39 -9.92
CA ILE A 30 -8.07 -16.62 -9.70
C ILE A 30 -8.01 -17.47 -10.98
N GLU A 31 -9.15 -17.69 -11.64
CA GLU A 31 -9.21 -18.53 -12.83
C GLU A 31 -8.46 -17.87 -14.00
N THR A 32 -8.66 -16.57 -14.24
CA THR A 32 -7.90 -15.87 -15.29
C THR A 32 -6.40 -15.84 -14.99
N LEU A 33 -5.98 -15.65 -13.74
CA LEU A 33 -4.56 -15.70 -13.36
C LEU A 33 -3.94 -17.07 -13.63
N ASN A 34 -4.66 -18.17 -13.39
CA ASN A 34 -4.17 -19.51 -13.72
C ASN A 34 -3.94 -19.68 -15.23
N ILE A 35 -4.84 -19.15 -16.06
CA ILE A 35 -4.66 -19.13 -17.52
C ILE A 35 -3.41 -18.32 -17.89
N LEU A 36 -3.23 -17.13 -17.30
CA LEU A 36 -2.05 -16.29 -17.57
C LEU A 36 -0.74 -16.93 -17.09
N ILE A 37 -0.74 -17.62 -15.94
CA ILE A 37 0.41 -18.40 -15.47
C ILE A 37 0.81 -19.41 -16.56
N TYR A 38 -0.14 -20.19 -17.07
CA TYR A 38 0.13 -21.15 -18.12
C TYR A 38 0.75 -20.49 -19.37
N LEU A 39 0.13 -19.42 -19.89
CA LEU A 39 0.60 -18.73 -21.10
C LEU A 39 1.99 -18.09 -20.94
N HIS A 40 2.23 -17.44 -19.80
CA HIS A 40 3.49 -16.73 -19.51
C HIS A 40 4.66 -17.70 -19.24
N GLU A 41 4.37 -18.95 -18.88
CA GLU A 41 5.37 -20.00 -18.62
C GLU A 41 5.66 -20.90 -19.84
N LEU A 42 4.96 -20.71 -20.96
CA LEU A 42 5.32 -21.34 -22.22
C LEU A 42 6.72 -20.90 -22.69
N ASN A 43 7.33 -21.71 -23.56
CA ASN A 43 8.63 -21.41 -24.15
C ASN A 43 8.52 -21.37 -25.69
N PRO A 44 8.52 -20.18 -26.32
CA PRO A 44 8.66 -18.85 -25.72
C PRO A 44 7.37 -18.38 -25.00
N PRO A 45 7.46 -17.45 -24.03
CA PRO A 45 6.28 -16.90 -23.35
C PRO A 45 5.30 -16.24 -24.32
N ILE A 46 4.01 -16.47 -24.07
CA ILE A 46 2.90 -15.90 -24.84
C ILE A 46 2.17 -14.87 -23.99
N LEU A 47 2.01 -13.65 -24.51
CA LEU A 47 1.21 -12.59 -23.86
C LEU A 47 -0.15 -12.49 -24.55
N HIS A 48 -1.22 -12.35 -23.78
CA HIS A 48 -2.56 -12.23 -24.35
C HIS A 48 -2.80 -10.88 -25.02
N ARG A 49 -2.38 -9.78 -24.37
CA ARG A 49 -2.44 -8.37 -24.83
C ARG A 49 -3.84 -7.77 -25.01
N ASP A 50 -4.90 -8.56 -25.07
CA ASP A 50 -6.27 -8.03 -25.23
C ASP A 50 -7.25 -8.56 -24.17
N ILE A 51 -6.83 -8.54 -22.89
CA ILE A 51 -7.71 -8.97 -21.80
C ILE A 51 -8.74 -7.85 -21.51
N LYS A 52 -10.02 -8.18 -21.70
CA LYS A 52 -11.16 -7.29 -21.51
C LYS A 52 -12.46 -8.10 -21.36
N PRO A 53 -13.57 -7.50 -20.90
CA PRO A 53 -14.83 -8.22 -20.70
C PRO A 53 -15.39 -8.96 -21.92
N SER A 54 -15.09 -8.54 -23.15
CA SER A 54 -15.55 -9.25 -24.36
C SER A 54 -14.78 -10.53 -24.65
N ASN A 55 -13.56 -10.64 -24.11
CA ASN A 55 -12.64 -11.76 -24.38
C ASN A 55 -12.59 -12.74 -23.20
N LEU A 56 -13.46 -12.53 -22.21
CA LEU A 56 -13.65 -13.43 -21.08
C LEU A 56 -15.12 -13.90 -21.09
N ILE A 57 -15.32 -15.21 -21.08
CA ILE A 57 -16.64 -15.85 -21.07
C ILE A 57 -16.89 -16.44 -19.69
N TRP A 58 -18.06 -16.14 -19.13
CA TRP A 58 -18.62 -16.84 -17.99
C TRP A 58 -19.40 -18.05 -18.50
N GLY A 59 -18.81 -19.23 -18.30
CA GLY A 59 -19.39 -20.51 -18.70
C GLY A 59 -20.61 -20.87 -17.87
N GLU A 60 -21.49 -21.71 -18.45
CA GLU A 60 -22.65 -22.26 -17.72
C GLU A 60 -22.24 -23.18 -16.56
N ASP A 61 -21.01 -23.72 -16.61
CA ASP A 61 -20.36 -24.47 -15.54
C ASP A 61 -19.71 -23.59 -14.46
N GLU A 62 -20.00 -22.28 -14.50
CA GLU A 62 -19.42 -21.24 -13.65
C GLU A 62 -17.90 -21.09 -13.74
N HIS A 63 -17.28 -21.53 -14.83
CA HIS A 63 -15.86 -21.31 -15.09
C HIS A 63 -15.60 -20.14 -16.04
N VAL A 64 -14.41 -19.56 -15.94
CA VAL A 64 -13.94 -18.46 -16.77
C VAL A 64 -13.09 -18.99 -17.90
N TYR A 65 -13.49 -18.63 -19.11
CA TYR A 65 -12.74 -18.94 -20.32
C TYR A 65 -12.18 -17.68 -20.95
N LEU A 66 -10.89 -17.69 -21.28
CA LEU A 66 -10.21 -16.63 -22.02
C LEU A 66 -10.22 -17.00 -23.51
N VAL A 67 -10.76 -16.12 -24.33
CA VAL A 67 -10.90 -16.29 -25.79
C VAL A 67 -10.19 -15.16 -26.54
N ASP A 68 -10.10 -15.32 -27.86
CA ASP A 68 -9.50 -14.34 -28.77
C ASP A 68 -8.03 -14.01 -28.48
N PHE A 69 -7.16 -14.95 -28.88
CA PHE A 69 -5.71 -14.80 -28.88
C PHE A 69 -5.20 -13.97 -30.09
N GLY A 70 -6.07 -13.21 -30.78
CA GLY A 70 -5.72 -12.49 -32.01
C GLY A 70 -4.53 -11.53 -31.86
N ALA A 71 -4.35 -10.93 -30.68
CA ALA A 71 -3.25 -10.00 -30.39
C ALA A 71 -1.88 -10.69 -30.12
N VAL A 72 -1.85 -12.02 -30.02
CA VAL A 72 -0.60 -12.81 -29.90
C VAL A 72 0.21 -12.73 -31.20
N GLN A 73 -0.45 -12.53 -32.35
CA GLN A 73 0.18 -12.51 -33.67
C GLN A 73 0.91 -11.20 -34.01
N ASP A 74 0.70 -10.12 -33.25
CA ASP A 74 1.27 -8.79 -33.53
C ASP A 74 2.76 -8.65 -33.16
N LYS A 75 3.49 -9.77 -33.14
CA LYS A 75 4.97 -9.78 -33.21
C LYS A 75 5.49 -9.48 -34.62
N ALA A 76 4.61 -9.31 -35.61
CA ALA A 76 4.96 -9.25 -37.01
C ALA A 76 4.41 -8.02 -37.77
N ALA A 77 4.48 -6.80 -37.22
CA ALA A 77 4.23 -5.59 -38.03
C ALA A 77 5.06 -4.37 -37.60
N LYS A 78 6.18 -4.24 -38.30
CA LYS A 78 6.96 -3.04 -38.72
C LYS A 78 6.67 -1.67 -38.11
N GLU A 79 7.79 -1.02 -37.84
CA GLU A 79 8.03 0.43 -37.85
C GLU A 79 7.10 1.21 -38.79
N GLY A 80 6.51 2.29 -38.26
CA GLY A 80 5.95 3.36 -39.09
C GLY A 80 4.56 3.10 -39.65
N VAL A 81 3.56 2.96 -38.77
CA VAL A 81 2.16 3.19 -39.14
C VAL A 81 1.54 4.10 -38.10
N THR A 82 0.94 5.19 -38.58
CA THR A 82 0.07 6.11 -37.84
C THR A 82 -0.83 5.34 -36.89
N PHE A 83 -0.73 5.64 -35.60
CA PHE A 83 -1.55 5.07 -34.51
C PHE A 83 -3.03 5.29 -34.79
N THR A 84 -3.64 4.42 -35.59
CA THR A 84 -5.07 4.18 -35.54
C THR A 84 -5.26 3.39 -34.25
N VAL A 85 -5.82 4.05 -33.25
CA VAL A 85 -6.01 3.56 -31.89
C VAL A 85 -7.03 2.41 -31.92
N VAL A 86 -6.57 1.22 -32.34
CA VAL A 86 -7.30 -0.06 -32.26
C VAL A 86 -6.84 -0.79 -31.00
N GLY A 87 -6.85 -0.06 -29.88
CA GLY A 87 -6.78 -0.62 -28.55
C GLY A 87 -8.06 -0.22 -27.84
N THR A 88 -8.79 -1.17 -27.27
CA THR A 88 -10.02 -0.90 -26.51
C THR A 88 -9.69 0.09 -25.38
N TYR A 89 -10.21 1.32 -25.48
CA TYR A 89 -9.89 2.42 -24.56
C TYR A 89 -10.07 1.97 -23.10
N GLY A 90 -9.06 2.23 -22.26
CA GLY A 90 -9.11 2.03 -20.80
C GLY A 90 -8.55 0.71 -20.25
N TYR A 91 -8.41 -0.35 -21.06
CA TYR A 91 -7.94 -1.66 -20.56
C TYR A 91 -6.42 -1.86 -20.72
N ALA A 92 -5.87 -1.45 -21.86
CA ALA A 92 -4.45 -1.66 -22.16
C ALA A 92 -3.55 -0.63 -21.46
N PRO A 93 -2.40 -1.04 -20.91
CA PRO A 93 -1.46 -0.11 -20.30
C PRO A 93 -0.58 0.58 -21.35
N ILE A 94 0.00 1.74 -20.99
CA ILE A 94 0.75 2.61 -21.92
C ILE A 94 1.94 1.91 -22.60
N GLU A 95 2.63 1.00 -21.91
CA GLU A 95 3.79 0.30 -22.47
C GLU A 95 3.42 -0.62 -23.64
N GLN A 96 2.17 -1.07 -23.70
CA GLN A 96 1.68 -1.92 -24.79
C GLN A 96 1.59 -1.15 -26.11
N PHE A 97 1.19 0.13 -26.07
CA PHE A 97 1.16 0.99 -27.26
C PHE A 97 2.56 1.27 -27.81
N GLY A 98 3.60 1.18 -26.97
CA GLY A 98 5.00 1.29 -27.40
C GLY A 98 5.61 -0.03 -27.91
N GLY A 99 4.82 -1.11 -28.05
CA GLY A 99 5.32 -2.43 -28.43
C GLY A 99 6.14 -3.13 -27.35
N LYS A 100 6.15 -2.60 -26.11
CA LYS A 100 6.95 -3.09 -24.97
C LYS A 100 6.11 -3.89 -23.98
N ALA A 101 5.07 -4.57 -24.46
CA ALA A 101 4.22 -5.40 -23.62
C ALA A 101 5.03 -6.50 -22.93
N VAL A 102 4.79 -6.66 -21.62
CA VAL A 102 5.43 -7.66 -20.75
C VAL A 102 4.33 -8.47 -20.04
N PRO A 103 4.65 -9.59 -19.34
CA PRO A 103 3.66 -10.31 -18.53
C PRO A 103 2.83 -9.41 -17.60
N ALA A 104 3.45 -8.39 -17.02
CA ALA A 104 2.79 -7.41 -16.18
C ALA A 104 1.76 -6.53 -16.92
N SER A 105 1.82 -6.43 -18.25
CA SER A 105 0.85 -5.69 -19.07
C SER A 105 -0.50 -6.42 -19.11
N ASP A 106 -0.50 -7.76 -19.23
CA ASP A 106 -1.71 -8.57 -19.11
C ASP A 106 -2.35 -8.43 -17.72
N LEU A 107 -1.52 -8.30 -16.66
CA LEU A 107 -2.04 -8.09 -15.30
C LEU A 107 -2.75 -6.75 -15.14
N TYR A 108 -2.27 -5.69 -15.80
CA TYR A 108 -2.99 -4.41 -15.82
C TYR A 108 -4.33 -4.55 -16.51
N ALA A 109 -4.37 -5.18 -17.67
CA ALA A 109 -5.59 -5.41 -18.43
C ALA A 109 -6.61 -6.28 -17.66
N LEU A 110 -6.13 -7.29 -16.91
CA LEU A 110 -6.96 -8.03 -15.98
C LEU A 110 -7.46 -7.13 -14.83
N GLY A 111 -6.60 -6.33 -14.20
CA GLY A 111 -6.98 -5.43 -13.12
C GLY A 111 -8.08 -4.43 -13.51
N THR A 112 -7.95 -3.79 -14.67
CA THR A 112 -8.95 -2.87 -15.21
C THR A 112 -10.26 -3.59 -15.55
N THR A 113 -10.17 -4.81 -16.09
CA THR A 113 -11.33 -5.66 -16.34
C THR A 113 -12.08 -5.98 -15.04
N LEU A 114 -11.38 -6.40 -13.99
CA LEU A 114 -12.01 -6.71 -12.69
C LEU A 114 -12.64 -5.48 -12.03
N ILE A 115 -12.02 -4.31 -12.14
CA ILE A 115 -12.61 -3.04 -11.71
C ILE A 115 -13.90 -2.75 -12.48
N HIS A 116 -13.92 -3.01 -13.78
CA HIS A 116 -15.13 -2.89 -14.58
C HIS A 116 -16.20 -3.88 -14.12
N LEU A 117 -15.87 -5.12 -13.78
CA LEU A 117 -16.87 -6.08 -13.25
C LEU A 117 -17.49 -5.66 -11.92
N LEU A 118 -16.70 -4.97 -11.06
CA LEU A 118 -17.16 -4.47 -9.77
C LEU A 118 -18.04 -3.23 -9.88
N THR A 119 -17.59 -2.24 -10.66
CA THR A 119 -18.25 -0.94 -10.80
C THR A 119 -19.36 -0.95 -11.86
N GLY A 120 -19.15 -1.78 -12.89
CA GLY A 120 -19.75 -1.70 -14.22
C GLY A 120 -19.73 -0.32 -14.86
N ILE A 121 -18.70 0.45 -14.53
CA ILE A 121 -18.31 1.66 -15.24
C ILE A 121 -17.10 1.27 -16.09
N SER A 122 -17.11 1.62 -17.37
CA SER A 122 -15.97 1.36 -18.25
C SER A 122 -14.71 2.00 -17.66
N PRO A 123 -13.53 1.35 -17.69
CA PRO A 123 -12.30 1.95 -17.19
C PRO A 123 -11.93 3.28 -17.86
N ALA A 124 -12.40 3.52 -19.10
CA ALA A 124 -12.22 4.78 -19.81
C ALA A 124 -13.08 5.94 -19.23
N ASP A 125 -14.17 5.61 -18.54
CA ASP A 125 -15.11 6.58 -17.95
C ASP A 125 -14.82 6.81 -16.46
N LEU A 126 -13.91 6.03 -15.86
CA LEU A 126 -13.48 6.22 -14.47
C LEU A 126 -12.53 7.42 -14.36
N PRO A 127 -12.60 8.20 -13.26
CA PRO A 127 -11.67 9.29 -13.04
C PRO A 127 -10.22 8.78 -12.98
N ILE A 128 -9.31 9.51 -13.62
CA ILE A 128 -7.88 9.21 -13.60
C ILE A 128 -7.14 10.33 -12.88
N ARG A 129 -6.30 9.97 -11.91
CA ARG A 129 -5.40 10.89 -11.20
C ARG A 129 -4.00 10.29 -11.14
N ASP A 130 -2.98 11.05 -11.53
CA ASP A 130 -1.58 10.57 -11.62
C ASP A 130 -1.46 9.25 -12.40
N MET A 131 -2.18 9.15 -13.53
CA MET A 131 -2.30 7.95 -14.37
C MET A 131 -2.95 6.73 -13.68
N ARG A 132 -3.45 6.86 -12.46
CA ARG A 132 -4.14 5.79 -11.72
C ARG A 132 -5.65 5.93 -11.84
N ILE A 133 -6.31 4.82 -12.11
CA ILE A 133 -7.77 4.70 -12.09
C ILE A 133 -8.26 4.89 -10.65
N GLN A 134 -9.21 5.78 -10.47
CA GLN A 134 -9.91 6.00 -9.20
C GLN A 134 -11.22 5.20 -9.24
N PHE A 135 -11.29 4.14 -8.43
CA PHE A 135 -12.47 3.25 -8.36
C PHE A 135 -12.95 3.01 -6.93
N GLN A 136 -12.17 3.45 -5.93
CA GLN A 136 -12.35 3.15 -4.51
C GLN A 136 -13.70 3.65 -3.98
N ASP A 137 -14.14 4.83 -4.43
CA ASP A 137 -15.42 5.42 -4.06
C ASP A 137 -16.61 4.80 -4.81
N LYS A 138 -16.36 3.95 -5.81
CA LYS A 138 -17.38 3.31 -6.66
C LYS A 138 -17.65 1.86 -6.31
N VAL A 139 -16.92 1.29 -5.34
CA VAL A 139 -17.04 -0.13 -4.96
C VAL A 139 -17.21 -0.28 -3.45
N SER A 140 -17.88 -1.36 -3.03
CA SER A 140 -17.93 -1.79 -1.63
C SER A 140 -17.24 -3.14 -1.51
N ILE A 141 -15.91 -3.11 -1.38
CA ILE A 141 -15.06 -4.29 -1.25
C ILE A 141 -14.11 -4.12 -0.05
N SER A 142 -13.47 -5.21 0.33
CA SER A 142 -12.45 -5.20 1.37
C SER A 142 -11.19 -4.47 0.95
N SER A 143 -10.57 -3.76 1.90
CA SER A 143 -9.35 -2.99 1.70
C SER A 143 -8.20 -3.81 1.12
N ASN A 144 -8.10 -5.10 1.48
CA ASN A 144 -7.08 -5.99 0.91
C ASN A 144 -7.28 -6.22 -0.58
N PHE A 145 -8.54 -6.39 -1.01
CA PHE A 145 -8.84 -6.61 -2.40
C PHE A 145 -8.73 -5.32 -3.21
N GLU A 146 -9.12 -4.19 -2.62
CA GLU A 146 -8.90 -2.86 -3.19
C GLU A 146 -7.41 -2.58 -3.41
N TYR A 147 -6.56 -2.81 -2.40
CA TYR A 147 -5.11 -2.68 -2.51
C TYR A 147 -4.54 -3.60 -3.60
N TRP A 148 -5.02 -4.85 -3.64
CA TRP A 148 -4.59 -5.82 -4.64
C TRP A 148 -4.95 -5.35 -6.06
N LEU A 149 -6.17 -4.86 -6.29
CA LEU A 149 -6.61 -4.29 -7.57
C LEU A 149 -5.81 -3.04 -7.95
N ALA A 150 -5.61 -2.13 -7.01
CA ALA A 150 -4.79 -0.93 -7.23
C ALA A 150 -3.35 -1.29 -7.64
N LYS A 151 -2.79 -2.35 -7.07
CA LYS A 151 -1.47 -2.87 -7.43
C LYS A 151 -1.45 -3.58 -8.79
N MET A 152 -2.53 -4.25 -9.19
CA MET A 152 -2.68 -4.80 -10.55
C MET A 152 -2.69 -3.69 -11.59
N THR A 153 -3.37 -2.57 -11.30
CA THR A 153 -3.49 -1.41 -12.21
C THR A 153 -2.48 -0.31 -11.95
N GLU A 154 -1.33 -0.61 -11.33
CA GLU A 154 -0.28 0.38 -11.09
C GLU A 154 0.35 0.80 -12.43
N PRO A 155 0.44 2.10 -12.77
CA PRO A 155 0.97 2.56 -14.05
C PRO A 155 2.44 2.22 -14.26
N SER A 156 3.24 2.30 -13.20
CA SER A 156 4.65 1.91 -13.24
C SER A 156 4.80 0.40 -13.20
N VAL A 157 5.27 -0.20 -14.32
CA VAL A 157 5.52 -1.66 -14.42
C VAL A 157 6.38 -2.19 -13.27
N GLU A 158 7.37 -1.42 -12.81
CA GLU A 158 8.28 -1.81 -11.71
C GLU A 158 7.58 -1.93 -10.35
N LYS A 159 6.48 -1.21 -10.16
CA LYS A 159 5.67 -1.20 -8.93
C LYS A 159 4.48 -2.15 -8.99
N ARG A 160 4.10 -2.59 -10.20
CA ARG A 160 3.07 -3.60 -10.47
C ARG A 160 3.55 -5.00 -10.07
N PHE A 161 2.62 -5.94 -9.92
CA PHE A 161 2.98 -7.36 -9.88
C PHE A 161 3.79 -7.75 -11.12
N LYS A 162 4.89 -8.48 -10.93
CA LYS A 162 5.79 -8.87 -12.03
C LYS A 162 5.28 -10.09 -12.78
N THR A 163 4.61 -11.02 -12.09
CA THR A 163 4.13 -12.28 -12.64
C THR A 163 2.71 -12.61 -12.16
N ALA A 164 1.96 -13.36 -12.97
CA ALA A 164 0.63 -13.83 -12.59
C ALA A 164 0.65 -14.71 -11.33
N ARG A 165 1.71 -15.50 -11.13
CA ARG A 165 1.93 -16.30 -9.91
C ARG A 165 2.04 -15.43 -8.66
N GLN A 166 2.79 -14.32 -8.75
CA GLN A 166 2.91 -13.37 -7.63
C GLN A 166 1.56 -12.72 -7.30
N ALA A 167 0.80 -12.32 -8.32
CA ALA A 167 -0.53 -11.74 -8.13
C ALA A 167 -1.50 -12.75 -7.48
N LEU A 168 -1.50 -14.01 -7.96
CA LEU A 168 -2.34 -15.08 -7.43
C LEU A 168 -2.01 -15.40 -5.97
N GLN A 169 -0.73 -15.57 -5.65
CA GLN A 169 -0.28 -15.85 -4.28
C GLN A 169 -0.71 -14.73 -3.32
N SER A 170 -0.49 -13.47 -3.71
CA SER A 170 -0.92 -12.32 -2.91
C SER A 170 -2.45 -12.27 -2.72
N LEU A 171 -3.23 -12.68 -3.71
CA LEU A 171 -4.69 -12.76 -3.59
C LEU A 171 -5.14 -13.89 -2.65
N GLN A 172 -4.44 -15.02 -2.65
CA GLN A 172 -4.78 -16.20 -1.84
C GLN A 172 -4.27 -16.11 -0.39
N GLU A 173 -3.13 -15.48 -0.13
CA GLU A 173 -2.65 -15.20 1.24
C GLU A 173 -3.68 -14.37 2.03
N ASN A 174 -4.37 -13.45 1.33
CA ASN A 174 -5.50 -12.69 1.88
C ASN A 174 -6.73 -13.56 2.20
N ARG A 175 -6.89 -14.74 1.57
CA ARG A 175 -7.94 -15.72 1.87
C ARG A 175 -7.56 -16.60 3.07
N ALA A 176 -6.30 -17.00 3.18
CA ALA A 176 -5.80 -17.76 4.33
C ALA A 176 -5.90 -16.95 5.65
N SER A 177 -5.62 -15.65 5.59
CA SER A 177 -5.80 -14.70 6.71
C SER A 177 -7.27 -14.60 7.17
N ARG A 178 -8.24 -14.76 6.25
CA ARG A 178 -9.69 -14.79 6.58
C ARG A 178 -10.16 -16.12 7.18
N ILE A 179 -9.56 -17.25 6.80
CA ILE A 179 -9.97 -18.58 7.28
C ILE A 179 -9.46 -18.85 8.71
N SER A 180 -8.36 -18.20 9.13
CA SER A 180 -7.78 -18.38 10.47
C SER A 180 -8.22 -17.36 11.53
N GLY A 181 -9.05 -16.37 11.21
CA GLY A 181 -9.49 -15.34 12.17
C GLY A 181 -8.37 -14.48 12.76
N ARG A 182 -7.12 -14.65 12.30
CA ARG A 182 -5.94 -13.91 12.72
C ARG A 182 -5.42 -13.10 11.55
N VAL A 183 -5.36 -11.79 11.72
CA VAL A 183 -4.63 -10.91 10.80
C VAL A 183 -3.18 -11.40 10.79
N ALA A 184 -2.64 -11.76 9.63
CA ALA A 184 -1.22 -12.09 9.48
C ALA A 184 -0.40 -10.82 9.27
N LEU A 185 0.78 -10.74 9.88
CA LEU A 185 1.68 -9.60 9.71
C LEU A 185 2.18 -9.59 8.25
N PRO A 186 2.10 -8.46 7.51
CA PRO A 186 2.56 -8.42 6.13
C PRO A 186 4.04 -8.80 5.99
N ILE A 187 4.39 -9.53 4.93
CA ILE A 187 5.77 -10.02 4.69
C ILE A 187 6.80 -8.87 4.60
N TYR A 188 6.37 -7.69 4.19
CA TYR A 188 7.21 -6.49 4.11
C TYR A 188 7.28 -5.68 5.41
N SER A 189 6.57 -6.09 6.47
CA SER A 189 6.54 -5.36 7.72
C SER A 189 7.90 -5.42 8.41
N ARG A 190 8.31 -4.27 8.95
CA ARG A 190 9.54 -4.15 9.75
C ARG A 190 9.29 -4.29 11.25
N ILE A 191 8.05 -4.62 11.64
CA ILE A 191 7.68 -4.85 13.03
C ILE A 191 8.33 -6.14 13.51
N ILE A 192 9.01 -6.08 14.65
CA ILE A 192 9.63 -7.24 15.29
C ILE A 192 8.86 -7.56 16.56
N VAL A 193 8.49 -8.82 16.75
CA VAL A 193 7.65 -9.28 17.86
C VAL A 193 8.43 -10.30 18.66
N GLN A 194 8.44 -10.13 19.97
CA GLN A 194 8.98 -11.09 20.93
C GLN A 194 7.88 -11.41 21.94
N LYS A 195 7.45 -12.67 21.97
CA LYS A 195 6.36 -13.13 22.85
C LYS A 195 6.89 -14.27 23.71
N THR A 196 6.87 -14.05 25.02
CA THR A 196 7.13 -15.08 26.04
C THR A 196 5.84 -15.34 26.82
N THR A 197 5.86 -16.19 27.84
CA THR A 197 4.72 -16.42 28.74
C THR A 197 4.35 -15.18 29.55
N ASP A 198 5.32 -14.33 29.87
CA ASP A 198 5.12 -13.23 30.81
C ASP A 198 5.15 -11.85 30.13
N ILE A 199 5.67 -11.78 28.91
CA ILE A 199 5.91 -10.52 28.21
C ILE A 199 5.58 -10.62 26.71
N LEU A 200 4.81 -9.65 26.22
CA LEU A 200 4.70 -9.33 24.79
C LEU A 200 5.47 -8.03 24.51
N ALA A 201 6.51 -8.10 23.68
CA ALA A 201 7.28 -6.93 23.24
C ALA A 201 7.19 -6.75 21.72
N ILE A 202 6.62 -5.63 21.28
CA ILE A 202 6.47 -5.24 19.88
C ILE A 202 7.40 -4.05 19.62
N LYS A 203 8.37 -4.23 18.71
CA LYS A 203 9.28 -3.17 18.26
C LYS A 203 8.81 -2.64 16.91
N ILE A 204 8.40 -1.38 16.90
CA ILE A 204 7.92 -0.65 15.72
C ILE A 204 9.02 0.34 15.31
N PRO A 205 9.67 0.16 14.15
CA PRO A 205 10.61 1.15 13.65
C PRO A 205 9.85 2.44 13.33
N ASN A 206 10.45 3.59 13.61
CA ASN A 206 9.85 4.86 13.22
C ASN A 206 9.70 4.85 11.69
N PRO A 207 8.50 5.09 11.12
CA PRO A 207 8.35 5.06 9.68
C PRO A 207 9.24 6.14 9.10
N THR A 208 10.28 5.69 8.40
CA THR A 208 11.01 6.53 7.45
C THR A 208 9.98 7.16 6.57
N SER A 209 9.91 8.48 6.66
CA SER A 209 8.98 9.40 6.02
C SER A 209 8.86 9.18 4.50
N SER A 210 8.14 8.14 4.11
CA SER A 210 7.83 7.81 2.74
C SER A 210 6.86 8.86 2.19
N GLY A 211 7.40 9.83 1.46
CA GLY A 211 6.62 10.82 0.71
C GLY A 211 7.17 12.23 0.83
N LEU A 212 7.02 12.86 2.01
CA LEU A 212 7.41 14.26 2.24
C LEU A 212 8.71 14.45 3.03
N GLY A 213 9.18 13.43 3.75
CA GLY A 213 10.30 13.65 4.66
C GLY A 213 11.67 13.53 4.03
N ASN A 214 11.80 13.22 2.72
CA ASN A 214 13.04 13.52 2.01
C ASN A 214 13.25 15.04 1.88
N ILE A 215 12.19 15.83 1.71
CA ILE A 215 12.31 17.30 1.65
C ILE A 215 12.55 17.83 3.07
N GLY A 216 11.79 17.35 4.07
CA GLY A 216 11.99 17.72 5.46
C GLY A 216 13.37 17.33 6.02
N SER A 217 13.88 16.14 5.69
CA SER A 217 15.19 15.67 6.16
C SER A 217 16.35 16.30 5.39
N THR A 218 16.22 16.57 4.09
CA THR A 218 17.24 17.31 3.32
C THR A 218 17.31 18.78 3.75
N VAL A 219 16.17 19.42 4.01
CA VAL A 219 16.13 20.77 4.59
C VAL A 219 16.71 20.76 6.00
N SER A 220 16.38 19.78 6.84
CA SER A 220 16.96 19.66 8.19
C SER A 220 18.47 19.38 8.16
N PHE A 221 18.94 18.60 7.18
CA PHE A 221 20.36 18.34 6.96
C PHE A 221 21.10 19.58 6.44
N LEU A 222 20.48 20.34 5.54
CA LEU A 222 21.01 21.62 5.05
C LEU A 222 21.10 22.65 6.19
N ILE A 223 20.08 22.72 7.06
CA ILE A 223 20.08 23.55 8.27
C ILE A 223 21.19 23.12 9.22
N LEU A 224 21.39 21.81 9.44
CA LEU A 224 22.48 21.30 10.27
C LEU A 224 23.86 21.73 9.74
N ILE A 225 24.06 21.61 8.42
CA ILE A 225 25.28 22.05 7.74
C ILE A 225 25.48 23.57 7.91
N LEU A 226 24.43 24.36 7.68
CA LEU A 226 24.47 25.82 7.85
C LEU A 226 24.78 26.21 9.30
N CYS A 227 24.22 25.53 10.29
CA CYS A 227 24.53 25.77 11.69
C CYS A 227 25.96 25.37 12.05
N PHE A 228 26.48 24.26 11.50
CA PHE A 228 27.86 23.82 11.71
C PHE A 228 28.88 24.82 11.13
N PHE A 229 28.67 25.28 9.89
CA PHE A 229 29.50 26.31 9.28
C PHE A 229 29.33 27.68 9.94
N GLY A 230 28.12 28.02 10.41
CA GLY A 230 27.87 29.21 11.21
C GLY A 230 28.65 29.21 12.53
N LEU A 231 28.71 28.07 13.22
CA LEU A 231 29.52 27.88 14.44
C LEU A 231 31.03 27.99 14.15
N LEU A 232 31.50 27.39 13.05
CA LEU A 232 32.90 27.42 12.63
C LEU A 232 33.37 28.85 12.28
N LEU A 233 32.57 29.58 11.51
CA LEU A 233 32.83 30.98 11.13
C LEU A 233 32.76 31.91 12.35
N PHE A 234 31.95 31.55 13.35
CA PHE A 234 31.78 32.28 14.58
C PHE A 234 32.98 32.13 15.55
N LEU A 235 33.55 30.92 15.71
CA LEU A 235 34.78 30.70 16.50
C LEU A 235 35.99 31.53 16.01
N LEU A 236 35.92 32.02 14.77
CA LEU A 236 36.90 32.89 14.13
C LEU A 236 36.79 34.37 14.56
N PHE A 237 35.63 34.82 15.05
CA PHE A 237 35.39 36.20 15.51
C PHE A 237 35.17 36.22 17.04
N LEU A 238 36.25 36.45 17.79
CA LEU A 238 36.35 36.54 19.26
C LEU A 238 35.57 37.73 19.91
N SER A 239 34.34 38.01 19.45
CA SER A 239 33.49 39.09 20.00
C SER A 239 32.38 38.54 20.89
N VAL A 240 32.05 39.27 21.96
CA VAL A 240 30.96 38.93 22.91
C VAL A 240 29.61 38.75 22.20
N PHE A 241 29.35 39.57 21.18
CA PHE A 241 28.10 39.51 20.41
C PHE A 241 27.98 38.23 19.58
N GLY A 242 29.09 37.77 19.02
CA GLY A 242 29.10 36.50 18.33
C GLY A 242 28.84 35.33 19.29
N PHE A 243 29.34 35.38 20.53
CA PHE A 243 29.14 34.27 21.50
C PHE A 243 27.67 34.02 21.80
N LEU A 244 26.89 35.08 21.96
CA LEU A 244 25.45 34.97 22.17
C LEU A 244 24.74 34.34 20.96
N ILE A 245 25.07 34.77 19.74
CA ILE A 245 24.47 34.24 18.51
C ILE A 245 24.90 32.78 18.27
N GLY A 246 26.18 32.46 18.49
CA GLY A 246 26.74 31.13 18.33
C GLY A 246 26.13 30.11 19.28
N THR A 247 25.89 30.48 20.55
CA THR A 247 25.20 29.60 21.50
C THR A 247 23.75 29.33 21.09
N VAL A 248 23.02 30.33 20.59
CA VAL A 248 21.66 30.14 20.07
C VAL A 248 21.66 29.20 18.86
N LEU A 249 22.55 29.42 17.88
CA LEU A 249 22.68 28.55 16.70
C LEU A 249 23.06 27.12 17.07
N LEU A 250 23.93 26.93 18.08
CA LEU A 250 24.30 25.61 18.58
C LEU A 250 23.10 24.87 19.19
N VAL A 251 22.26 25.56 19.98
CA VAL A 251 21.04 24.98 20.55
C VAL A 251 20.08 24.54 19.44
N PHE A 252 19.88 25.37 18.41
CA PHE A 252 19.08 24.98 17.25
C PHE A 252 19.67 23.78 16.52
N ALA A 253 20.99 23.76 16.29
CA ALA A 253 21.67 22.64 15.64
C ALA A 253 21.46 21.32 16.40
N ILE A 254 21.58 21.36 17.73
CA ILE A 254 21.35 20.20 18.60
C ILE A 254 19.89 19.75 18.54
N MET A 255 18.94 20.69 18.63
CA MET A 255 17.50 20.41 18.55
C MET A 255 17.12 19.77 17.20
N PHE A 256 17.56 20.35 16.08
CA PHE A 256 17.28 19.80 14.75
C PHE A 256 18.01 18.48 14.52
N GLY A 257 19.30 18.39 14.88
CA GLY A 257 20.06 17.15 14.78
C GLY A 257 19.41 16.00 15.53
N TYR A 258 18.87 16.27 16.72
CA TYR A 258 18.12 15.31 17.51
C TYR A 258 16.85 14.81 16.78
N THR A 259 16.07 15.69 16.16
CA THR A 259 14.88 15.29 15.38
C THR A 259 15.22 14.40 14.18
N ILE A 260 16.33 14.70 13.48
CA ILE A 260 16.83 13.88 12.37
C ILE A 260 17.22 12.50 12.89
N LEU A 261 18.01 12.42 13.95
CA LEU A 261 18.45 11.16 14.54
C LEU A 261 17.26 10.29 14.96
N LEU A 262 16.23 10.88 15.58
CA LEU A 262 14.98 10.19 15.92
C LEU A 262 14.22 9.67 14.70
N SER A 263 14.23 10.40 13.59
CA SER A 263 13.55 9.98 12.36
C SER A 263 14.22 8.78 11.69
N TYR A 264 15.54 8.67 11.75
CA TYR A 264 16.30 7.61 11.07
C TYR A 264 16.63 6.41 11.96
N PHE A 265 16.94 6.66 13.23
CA PHE A 265 17.41 5.64 14.17
C PHE A 265 16.46 5.42 15.36
N GLY A 266 15.42 6.24 15.47
CA GLY A 266 14.41 6.07 16.50
C GLY A 266 13.50 4.87 16.25
N TYR A 267 13.00 4.27 17.32
CA TYR A 267 11.99 3.24 17.27
C TYR A 267 11.09 3.29 18.50
N GLN A 268 9.87 2.81 18.35
CA GLN A 268 8.95 2.60 19.46
C GLN A 268 9.00 1.14 19.90
N ARG A 269 8.95 0.91 21.20
CA ARG A 269 8.89 -0.42 21.80
C ARG A 269 7.70 -0.47 22.74
N ILE A 270 6.76 -1.35 22.44
CA ILE A 270 5.53 -1.56 23.20
C ILE A 270 5.75 -2.85 23.97
N VAL A 271 5.67 -2.79 25.29
CA VAL A 271 5.91 -3.92 26.18
C VAL A 271 4.67 -4.12 27.03
N LEU A 272 4.08 -5.30 26.99
CA LEU A 272 2.98 -5.69 27.86
C LEU A 272 3.45 -6.81 28.76
N THR A 273 3.30 -6.62 30.07
CA THR A 273 3.41 -7.68 31.08
C THR A 273 2.00 -8.21 31.39
N ALA A 274 1.83 -9.01 32.45
CA ALA A 274 0.49 -9.40 32.90
C ALA A 274 -0.33 -8.19 33.40
N GLU A 275 0.30 -7.26 34.13
CA GLU A 275 -0.41 -6.19 34.84
C GLU A 275 -0.41 -4.84 34.11
N LEU A 276 0.67 -4.53 33.37
CA LEU A 276 0.94 -3.20 32.84
C LEU A 276 1.32 -3.25 31.36
N PHE A 277 1.02 -2.18 30.63
CA PHE A 277 1.61 -1.90 29.33
C PHE A 277 2.49 -0.65 29.39
N GLU A 278 3.57 -0.67 28.64
CA GLU A 278 4.49 0.45 28.45
C GLU A 278 4.71 0.73 26.96
N ILE A 279 4.60 1.99 26.57
CA ILE A 279 4.96 2.50 25.25
C ILE A 279 6.23 3.33 25.43
N GLN A 280 7.33 2.84 24.88
CA GLN A 280 8.66 3.43 25.01
C GLN A 280 9.14 3.99 23.67
N LEU A 281 9.67 5.21 23.67
CA LEU A 281 10.37 5.79 22.53
C LEU A 281 11.88 5.68 22.77
N TRP A 282 12.58 5.03 21.85
CA TRP A 282 14.02 4.79 21.95
C TRP A 282 14.77 5.44 20.79
N LEU A 283 15.97 5.93 21.10
CA LEU A 283 16.99 6.29 20.11
C LEU A 283 18.26 5.52 20.47
N PHE A 284 18.71 4.64 19.57
CA PHE A 284 19.78 3.67 19.86
C PHE A 284 19.49 2.84 21.14
N LYS A 285 20.27 3.05 22.20
CA LYS A 285 20.14 2.39 23.52
C LYS A 285 19.57 3.31 24.60
N TRP A 286 19.03 4.46 24.23
CA TRP A 286 18.56 5.48 25.16
C TRP A 286 17.04 5.58 25.05
N CYS A 287 16.34 5.34 26.16
CA CYS A 287 14.89 5.51 26.26
C CYS A 287 14.57 6.99 26.50
N ILE A 288 14.00 7.64 25.49
CA ILE A 288 13.69 9.08 25.49
C ILE A 288 12.41 9.37 26.26
N SER A 289 11.40 8.53 26.08
CA SER A 289 10.09 8.71 26.70
C SER A 289 9.49 7.35 27.00
N ARG A 290 8.74 7.29 28.09
CA ARG A 290 7.94 6.13 28.50
C ARG A 290 6.56 6.63 28.90
N LYS A 291 5.53 6.00 28.36
CA LYS A 291 4.14 6.11 28.81
C LYS A 291 3.69 4.75 29.27
N GLN A 292 2.95 4.67 30.37
CA GLN A 292 2.47 3.40 30.92
C GLN A 292 1.01 3.50 31.33
N GLY A 293 0.36 2.34 31.43
CA GLY A 293 -0.99 2.19 31.95
C GLY A 293 -1.24 0.74 32.37
N GLU A 294 -2.36 0.52 33.06
CA GLU A 294 -2.76 -0.82 33.52
C GLU A 294 -3.48 -1.58 32.43
N ASN A 295 -3.16 -2.87 32.25
CA ASN A 295 -3.83 -3.72 31.27
C ASN A 295 -5.32 -3.87 31.59
N ALA A 296 -5.68 -3.94 32.88
CA ALA A 296 -7.06 -4.04 33.34
C ALA A 296 -7.92 -2.81 32.96
N SER A 297 -7.27 -1.65 32.77
CA SER A 297 -7.97 -0.43 32.35
C SER A 297 -8.25 -0.37 30.85
N ILE A 298 -7.69 -1.29 30.04
CA ILE A 298 -7.83 -1.30 28.58
C ILE A 298 -9.27 -1.69 28.22
N GLN A 299 -10.00 -0.76 27.62
CA GLN A 299 -11.35 -1.00 27.09
C GLN A 299 -11.28 -1.54 25.66
N ASP A 300 -10.41 -0.96 24.84
CA ASP A 300 -10.24 -1.37 23.46
C ASP A 300 -8.87 -0.95 22.90
N VAL A 301 -8.47 -1.61 21.81
CA VAL A 301 -7.26 -1.29 21.04
C VAL A 301 -7.62 -1.24 19.57
N PHE A 302 -7.47 -0.11 18.89
CA PHE A 302 -7.97 0.02 17.53
C PHE A 302 -7.08 0.88 16.65
N GLN A 303 -7.22 0.67 15.33
CA GLN A 303 -6.65 1.54 14.32
C GLN A 303 -7.37 2.90 14.34
N SER A 304 -6.60 3.97 14.31
CA SER A 304 -7.10 5.35 14.33
C SER A 304 -6.27 6.23 13.39
N VAL A 305 -6.82 7.37 12.97
CA VAL A 305 -6.22 8.25 11.97
C VAL A 305 -6.02 9.65 12.55
N ILE A 306 -4.83 10.24 12.39
CA ILE A 306 -4.61 11.66 12.69
C ILE A 306 -5.16 12.50 11.54
N GLN A 307 -6.20 13.31 11.81
CA GLN A 307 -6.66 14.35 10.89
C GLN A 307 -5.93 15.65 11.20
N THR A 308 -5.01 16.09 10.33
CA THR A 308 -4.42 17.42 10.43
C THR A 308 -5.34 18.45 9.78
N ASN A 309 -6.15 19.14 10.58
CA ASN A 309 -6.90 20.31 10.12
C ASN A 309 -5.94 21.51 9.94
N ALA A 310 -5.23 21.58 8.81
CA ALA A 310 -4.60 22.81 8.39
C ALA A 310 -5.67 23.72 7.76
N LYS A 311 -6.34 24.53 8.57
CA LYS A 311 -7.11 25.69 8.07
C LYS A 311 -6.12 26.74 7.55
N THR A 312 -5.62 26.55 6.34
CA THR A 312 -5.08 27.61 5.49
C THR A 312 -5.95 27.71 4.25
N SER A 313 -6.64 28.84 4.12
CA SER A 313 -7.60 29.15 3.07
C SER A 313 -6.90 29.31 1.72
N PHE A 314 -6.45 28.22 1.11
CA PHE A 314 -6.12 28.11 -0.32
C PHE A 314 -6.01 26.61 -0.64
N GLN A 315 -7.04 26.08 -1.31
CA GLN A 315 -7.10 24.85 -2.12
C GLN A 315 -6.50 23.51 -1.61
N VAL A 316 -7.34 22.47 -1.80
CA VAL A 316 -7.12 21.02 -1.85
C VAL A 316 -7.24 20.26 -0.53
N ASP A 317 -8.44 19.69 -0.33
CA ASP A 317 -8.73 18.59 0.60
C ASP A 317 -7.98 17.31 0.18
N ASN A 318 -6.67 17.26 0.40
CA ASN A 318 -5.93 16.02 0.58
C ASN A 318 -5.73 15.85 2.09
N LEU A 319 -6.74 15.33 2.79
CA LEU A 319 -6.57 14.84 4.15
C LEU A 319 -5.76 13.53 4.10
N GLU A 320 -4.44 13.63 3.96
CA GLU A 320 -3.52 12.49 4.18
C GLU A 320 -3.51 12.17 5.68
N GLY A 321 -4.55 11.45 6.12
CA GLY A 321 -4.62 10.95 7.48
C GLY A 321 -3.49 9.95 7.73
N ARG A 322 -2.69 10.17 8.78
CA ARG A 322 -1.66 9.19 9.17
C ARG A 322 -2.28 8.15 10.08
N GLU A 323 -2.22 6.90 9.64
CA GLU A 323 -2.66 5.73 10.39
C GLU A 323 -1.79 5.50 11.64
N MET A 324 -2.42 5.07 12.73
CA MET A 324 -1.78 4.77 14.01
C MET A 324 -2.63 3.79 14.83
N VAL A 325 -2.02 3.17 15.83
CA VAL A 325 -2.71 2.31 16.81
C VAL A 325 -3.02 3.13 18.05
N THR A 326 -4.23 3.01 18.58
CA THR A 326 -4.64 3.63 19.84
C THR A 326 -5.11 2.57 20.83
N ILE A 327 -4.52 2.59 22.03
CA ILE A 327 -5.02 1.90 23.22
C ILE A 327 -5.93 2.88 23.98
N GLN A 328 -7.19 2.52 24.12
CA GLN A 328 -8.17 3.23 24.92
C GLN A 328 -8.23 2.61 26.32
N THR A 329 -7.92 3.43 27.33
CA THR A 329 -8.16 3.10 28.73
C THR A 329 -9.40 3.83 29.24
N ASP A 330 -9.80 3.55 30.48
CA ASP A 330 -10.85 4.25 31.20
C ASP A 330 -10.67 5.78 31.26
N THR A 331 -9.42 6.23 31.40
CA THR A 331 -9.08 7.63 31.68
C THR A 331 -8.30 8.29 30.55
N ASN A 332 -7.56 7.51 29.75
CA ASN A 332 -6.60 8.02 28.78
C ASN A 332 -6.64 7.30 27.44
N ARG A 333 -6.12 7.97 26.40
CA ARG A 333 -5.86 7.39 25.07
C ARG A 333 -4.37 7.42 24.80
N TYR A 334 -3.81 6.27 24.44
CA TYR A 334 -2.39 6.13 24.12
C TYR A 334 -2.24 5.75 22.65
N SER A 335 -1.83 6.72 21.82
CA SER A 335 -1.63 6.51 20.38
C SER A 335 -0.14 6.37 20.04
N PHE A 336 0.17 5.43 19.14
CA PHE A 336 1.54 5.10 18.72
C PHE A 336 1.56 4.47 17.32
N GLY A 337 2.75 4.26 16.74
CA GLY A 337 2.90 3.67 15.41
C GLY A 337 2.42 4.57 14.26
N VAL A 338 2.48 5.89 14.42
CA VAL A 338 2.09 6.86 13.39
C VAL A 338 2.88 6.63 12.12
N GLY A 339 2.22 6.25 11.03
CA GLY A 339 2.83 5.96 9.72
C GLY A 339 3.04 4.47 9.42
N LEU A 340 2.53 3.58 10.28
CA LEU A 340 2.27 2.18 9.91
C LEU A 340 1.20 2.10 8.83
N SER A 341 1.22 1.04 8.02
CA SER A 341 0.09 0.74 7.13
C SER A 341 -1.15 0.34 7.95
N ALA A 342 -2.35 0.54 7.39
CA ALA A 342 -3.61 0.12 8.02
C ALA A 342 -3.57 -1.35 8.48
N MET A 343 -2.97 -2.23 7.67
CA MET A 343 -2.84 -3.66 7.99
C MET A 343 -1.87 -3.92 9.14
N GLU A 344 -0.76 -3.19 9.22
CA GLU A 344 0.14 -3.26 10.36
C GLU A 344 -0.52 -2.74 11.64
N CYS A 345 -1.31 -1.66 11.55
CA CYS A 345 -2.09 -1.15 12.66
C CYS A 345 -3.11 -2.17 13.16
N LEU A 346 -3.89 -2.78 12.26
CA LEU A 346 -4.85 -3.82 12.60
C LEU A 346 -4.18 -5.04 13.22
N TRP A 347 -3.03 -5.45 12.66
CA TRP A 347 -2.25 -6.57 13.18
C TRP A 347 -1.79 -6.31 14.61
N VAL A 348 -1.14 -5.16 14.86
CA VAL A 348 -0.65 -4.78 16.19
C VAL A 348 -1.80 -4.67 17.19
N ALA A 349 -2.92 -4.06 16.78
CA ALA A 349 -4.10 -3.96 17.62
C ALA A 349 -4.65 -5.34 18.00
N GLN A 350 -4.72 -6.26 17.04
CA GLN A 350 -5.19 -7.62 17.30
C GLN A 350 -4.23 -8.40 18.22
N GLU A 351 -2.92 -8.32 17.99
CA GLU A 351 -1.93 -9.03 18.83
C GLU A 351 -1.97 -8.54 20.28
N ILE A 352 -2.14 -7.24 20.50
CA ILE A 352 -2.30 -6.67 21.83
C ILE A 352 -3.61 -7.16 22.48
N LYS A 353 -4.73 -7.17 21.75
CA LYS A 353 -6.01 -7.70 22.27
C LYS A 353 -5.90 -9.17 22.64
N ASP A 354 -5.25 -9.97 21.81
CA ASP A 354 -5.09 -11.40 22.05
C ASP A 354 -4.25 -11.66 23.30
N TRP A 355 -3.22 -10.84 23.55
CA TRP A 355 -2.42 -10.91 24.78
C TRP A 355 -3.21 -10.55 26.04
N VAL A 356 -3.95 -9.44 26.00
CA VAL A 356 -4.77 -8.94 27.12
C VAL A 356 -5.97 -9.85 27.39
N ARG A 357 -6.42 -10.64 26.42
CA ARG A 357 -7.47 -11.66 26.63
C ARG A 357 -6.94 -12.95 27.22
N SER A 358 -5.65 -13.26 27.03
CA SER A 358 -5.05 -14.51 27.48
C SER A 358 -4.42 -14.44 28.87
N HIS A 359 -4.34 -13.25 29.46
CA HIS A 359 -3.79 -12.94 30.79
C HIS A 359 -4.73 -11.99 31.50
#